data_AF-A0A7S3H325-F1
#
_entry.id   AF-A0A7S3H325-F1
#
_cell.length_a   1.000
_cell.length_b   1.000
_cell.length_c   1.000
_cell.angle_alpha   90.00
_cell.angle_beta   90.00
_cell.angle_gamma   90.00
#
_symmetry.space_group_name_H-M   'P 1'
#
loop_
_entity.id
_entity.type
_entity.pdbx_description
1 polymer ?
#
loop_
_entity_poly.entity_id
_entity_poly.type
_entity_poly.pdbx_seq_one_letter_code
_entity_poly.pdbx_strand_id
1 'polypeptide(L)'
;GGMDIEKVFGDTEAFVRYRAKVMENTIALLKFEKGAAEVLTQVHDYSGVLTSMYKSDVKNGVGAISKVFAEHYPEFKGKTVFVNFPAVFSKPFQALASLLPERTRKKFVILGQDDHEAMFQHVSPELVPVGLGGLLQEPRSALTSKSHMAIPRARDVVDVSVLEV
;
A
#
# COMPACT_ATOMS: atom_id res chain seq x y z
N GLY A 1 -14.83 -3.86 0.49
CA GLY A 1 -14.53 -4.95 1.44
C GLY A 1 -15.40 -6.16 1.18
N GLY A 2 -14.80 -7.28 0.78
CA GLY A 2 -15.46 -8.56 0.45
C GLY A 2 -14.43 -9.64 0.15
N MET A 3 -13.28 -9.58 0.82
CA MET A 3 -12.14 -10.45 0.53
C MET A 3 -12.39 -11.83 1.13
N ASP A 4 -12.41 -12.84 0.27
CA ASP A 4 -12.42 -14.23 0.69
C ASP A 4 -11.05 -14.60 1.27
N ILE A 5 -10.98 -14.72 2.60
CA ILE A 5 -9.73 -14.92 3.31
C ILE A 5 -9.13 -16.30 3.03
N GLU A 6 -9.96 -17.33 2.92
CA GLU A 6 -9.47 -18.69 2.67
C GLU A 6 -8.89 -18.77 1.26
N LYS A 7 -9.58 -18.19 0.28
CA LYS A 7 -9.07 -18.14 -1.10
C LYS A 7 -7.78 -17.33 -1.24
N VAL A 8 -7.60 -16.27 -0.45
CA VAL A 8 -6.45 -15.35 -0.58
C VAL A 8 -5.26 -15.78 0.28
N PHE A 9 -5.50 -16.28 1.50
CA PHE A 9 -4.47 -16.57 2.50
C PHE A 9 -4.35 -18.06 2.86
N GLY A 10 -5.25 -18.93 2.38
CA GLY A 10 -5.19 -20.37 2.62
C GLY A 10 -3.95 -21.04 2.01
N ASP A 11 -3.35 -20.42 0.99
CA ASP A 11 -2.02 -20.79 0.47
C ASP A 11 -1.06 -19.59 0.59
N THR A 12 -0.21 -19.65 1.61
CA THR A 12 0.77 -18.60 1.90
C THR A 12 1.81 -18.45 0.79
N GLU A 13 2.24 -19.55 0.17
CA GLU A 13 3.26 -19.49 -0.89
C GLU A 13 2.68 -18.85 -2.15
N ALA A 14 1.48 -19.28 -2.57
CA ALA A 14 0.79 -18.67 -3.70
C ALA A 14 0.52 -17.18 -3.48
N PHE A 15 0.12 -16.79 -2.26
CA PHE A 15 -0.05 -15.40 -1.87
C PHE A 15 1.24 -14.59 -2.01
N VAL A 16 2.35 -15.08 -1.46
CA VAL A 16 3.67 -14.42 -1.52
C VAL A 16 4.11 -14.28 -2.97
N ARG A 17 3.98 -15.34 -3.78
CA ARG A 17 4.40 -15.34 -5.19
C ARG A 17 3.57 -14.37 -6.03
N TYR A 18 2.26 -14.28 -5.77
CA TYR A 18 1.40 -13.27 -6.38
C TYR A 18 1.84 -11.85 -6.03
N ARG A 19 2.11 -11.57 -4.74
CA ARG A 19 2.56 -10.25 -4.28
C ARG A 19 3.93 -9.86 -4.80
N ALA A 20 4.86 -10.81 -4.91
CA ALA A 20 6.17 -10.59 -5.54
C ALA A 20 6.02 -10.23 -7.02
N LYS A 21 5.20 -10.98 -7.77
CA LYS A 21 4.90 -10.67 -9.18
C LYS A 21 4.32 -9.26 -9.36
N VAL A 22 3.38 -8.86 -8.50
CA VAL A 22 2.82 -7.50 -8.53
C VAL A 22 3.93 -6.47 -8.30
N MET A 23 4.79 -6.68 -7.30
CA MET A 23 5.91 -5.78 -7.02
C MET A 23 6.87 -5.66 -8.20
N GLU A 24 7.32 -6.79 -8.78
CA GLU A 24 8.25 -6.78 -9.92
C GLU A 24 7.65 -6.09 -11.15
N ASN A 25 6.37 -6.36 -11.45
CA ASN A 25 5.67 -5.68 -12.54
C ASN A 25 5.61 -4.16 -12.31
N THR A 26 5.43 -3.71 -11.06
CA THR A 26 5.43 -2.28 -10.75
C THR A 26 6.84 -1.68 -10.85
N ILE A 27 7.87 -2.38 -10.34
CA ILE A 27 9.27 -1.92 -10.44
C ILE A 27 9.71 -1.78 -11.89
N ALA A 28 9.27 -2.67 -12.79
CA ALA A 28 9.57 -2.62 -14.21
C ALA A 28 9.07 -1.33 -14.91
N LEU A 29 8.18 -0.57 -14.27
CA LEU A 29 7.69 0.72 -14.78
C LEU A 29 8.51 1.92 -14.31
N LEU A 30 9.37 1.73 -13.30
CA LEU A 30 10.26 2.78 -12.82
C LEU A 30 11.31 3.10 -13.88
N LYS A 31 11.71 4.36 -13.93
CA LYS A 31 12.80 4.82 -14.79
C LYS A 31 13.89 5.35 -13.89
N PHE A 32 15.09 4.78 -14.00
CA PHE A 32 16.27 5.18 -13.23
C PHE A 32 17.06 6.25 -14.00
N GLU A 33 16.36 7.33 -14.34
CA GLU A 33 16.89 8.48 -15.06
C GLU A 33 16.77 9.72 -14.17
N LYS A 34 17.66 10.69 -14.32
CA LYS A 34 17.64 11.91 -13.52
C LYS A 34 16.29 12.61 -13.63
N GLY A 35 15.62 12.78 -12.49
CA GLY A 35 14.31 13.43 -12.42
C GLY A 35 13.15 12.54 -12.85
N ALA A 36 13.32 11.21 -12.86
CA ALA A 36 12.23 10.25 -12.97
C ALA A 36 11.89 9.63 -11.59
N ALA A 37 10.73 8.96 -11.50
CA ALA A 37 10.34 8.29 -10.27
C ALA A 37 11.14 6.99 -10.09
N GLU A 38 11.75 6.83 -8.92
CA GLU A 38 12.60 5.69 -8.56
C GLU A 38 12.00 4.83 -7.43
N VAL A 39 10.89 5.27 -6.83
CA VAL A 39 10.24 4.62 -5.69
C VAL A 39 8.73 4.49 -5.89
N LEU A 40 8.14 3.51 -5.21
CA LEU A 40 6.72 3.17 -5.30
C LEU A 40 5.91 3.72 -4.13
N THR A 41 4.79 4.39 -4.43
CA THR A 41 3.76 4.73 -3.44
C THR A 41 2.60 3.74 -3.55
N GLN A 42 2.16 3.19 -2.42
CA GLN A 42 1.09 2.20 -2.35
C GLN A 42 -0.08 2.75 -1.53
N VAL A 43 -1.31 2.60 -2.02
CA VAL A 43 -2.54 2.88 -1.26
C VAL A 43 -3.19 1.55 -0.89
N HIS A 44 -3.44 1.35 0.40
CA HIS A 44 -4.08 0.14 0.93
C HIS A 44 -5.41 0.51 1.61
N ASP A 45 -6.52 0.06 1.04
CA ASP A 45 -7.85 0.24 1.62
C ASP A 45 -8.16 -0.85 2.67
N TYR A 46 -8.47 -0.41 3.89
CA TYR A 46 -8.80 -1.27 5.03
C TYR A 46 -10.31 -1.34 5.32
N SER A 47 -11.15 -0.86 4.40
CA SER A 47 -12.60 -0.96 4.49
C SER A 47 -13.08 -2.41 4.62
N GLY A 48 -13.71 -2.72 5.77
CA GLY A 48 -14.29 -4.05 6.04
C GLY A 48 -13.27 -5.11 6.50
N VAL A 49 -12.06 -4.71 6.90
CA VAL A 49 -10.98 -5.63 7.31
C VAL A 49 -10.99 -5.90 8.85
N LEU A 50 -11.99 -5.37 9.57
CA LEU A 50 -12.07 -5.33 11.03
C LEU A 50 -11.83 -6.68 11.73
N THR A 51 -12.30 -7.80 11.20
CA THR A 51 -12.21 -9.12 11.86
C THR A 51 -11.18 -10.05 11.23
N SER A 52 -10.83 -9.83 9.95
CA SER A 52 -9.94 -10.74 9.22
C SER A 52 -8.47 -10.62 9.64
N MET A 53 -8.02 -9.43 10.10
CA MET A 53 -6.64 -9.20 10.54
C MET A 53 -6.17 -10.07 11.71
N TYR A 54 -7.11 -10.59 12.50
CA TYR A 54 -6.79 -11.43 13.65
C TYR A 54 -6.56 -12.90 13.29
N LYS A 55 -6.97 -13.33 12.07
CA LYS A 55 -6.80 -14.71 11.60
C LYS A 55 -5.33 -15.05 11.39
N SER A 56 -4.93 -16.26 11.79
CA SER A 56 -3.56 -16.77 11.68
C SER A 56 -3.05 -16.71 10.24
N ASP A 57 -3.88 -17.07 9.28
CA ASP A 57 -3.48 -17.19 7.87
C ASP A 57 -3.16 -15.82 7.28
N VAL A 58 -3.93 -14.80 7.67
CA VAL A 58 -3.65 -13.39 7.32
C VAL A 58 -2.33 -12.94 7.92
N LYS A 59 -2.10 -13.21 9.21
CA LYS A 59 -0.84 -12.86 9.88
C LYS A 59 0.36 -13.54 9.25
N ASN A 60 0.24 -14.82 8.92
CA ASN A 60 1.30 -15.62 8.30
C ASN A 60 1.61 -15.11 6.89
N GLY A 61 0.59 -14.90 6.05
CA GLY A 61 0.76 -14.36 4.70
C GLY A 61 1.37 -12.96 4.69
N VAL A 62 0.84 -12.05 5.52
CA VAL A 62 1.36 -10.68 5.66
C VAL A 62 2.79 -10.66 6.23
N GLY A 63 3.08 -11.52 7.21
CA GLY A 63 4.42 -11.66 7.77
C GLY A 63 5.43 -12.17 6.74
N ALA A 64 5.08 -13.22 6.01
CA ALA A 64 5.92 -13.82 4.98
C ALA A 64 6.25 -12.81 3.87
N ILE A 65 5.25 -12.10 3.33
CA ILE A 65 5.51 -11.10 2.28
C ILE A 65 6.29 -9.89 2.82
N SER A 66 6.07 -9.50 4.07
CA SER A 66 6.81 -8.40 4.69
C SER A 66 8.30 -8.72 4.80
N LYS A 67 8.64 -9.97 5.14
CA LYS A 67 10.02 -10.45 5.15
C LYS A 67 10.65 -10.41 3.75
N VAL A 68 9.95 -10.95 2.74
CA VAL A 68 10.41 -10.91 1.34
C VAL A 68 10.69 -9.48 0.88
N PHE A 69 9.78 -8.55 1.16
CA PHE A 69 9.95 -7.14 0.79
C PHE A 69 11.10 -6.44 1.53
N ALA A 70 11.31 -6.76 2.81
CA ALA A 70 12.42 -6.21 3.58
C ALA A 70 13.79 -6.69 3.08
N GLU A 71 13.90 -7.97 2.70
CA GLU A 71 15.15 -8.60 2.29
C GLU A 71 15.51 -8.34 0.82
N HIS A 72 14.53 -8.31 -0.08
CA HIS A 72 14.77 -8.30 -1.54
C HIS A 72 14.41 -6.99 -2.24
N TYR A 73 13.58 -6.14 -1.62
CA TYR A 73 13.10 -4.88 -2.22
C TYR A 73 13.28 -3.64 -1.31
N PRO A 74 14.45 -3.44 -0.66
CA PRO A 74 14.64 -2.42 0.37
C PRO A 74 14.50 -0.98 -0.15
N GLU A 75 14.98 -0.70 -1.36
CA GLU A 75 15.09 0.66 -1.90
C GLU A 75 13.91 1.08 -2.78
N PHE A 76 13.19 0.12 -3.39
CA PHE A 76 12.07 0.44 -4.29
C PHE A 76 10.78 0.83 -3.56
N LYS A 77 10.66 0.48 -2.28
CA LYS A 77 9.45 0.76 -1.50
C LYS A 77 9.50 2.19 -0.96
N GLY A 78 8.68 3.08 -1.53
CA GLY A 78 8.44 4.44 -1.06
C GLY A 78 7.40 4.47 0.08
N LYS A 79 6.38 5.32 -0.03
CA LYS A 79 5.34 5.47 1.00
C LYS A 79 4.24 4.40 0.87
N THR A 80 3.69 3.96 1.99
CA THR A 80 2.45 3.16 2.03
C THR A 80 1.39 3.94 2.81
N VAL A 81 0.33 4.34 2.13
CA VAL A 81 -0.82 5.06 2.67
C VAL A 81 -1.94 4.07 2.95
N PHE A 82 -2.26 3.87 4.23
CA PHE A 82 -3.37 3.05 4.68
C PHE A 82 -4.60 3.94 4.85
N VAL A 83 -5.69 3.62 4.18
CA VAL A 83 -6.96 4.40 4.24
C VAL A 83 -8.07 3.56 4.83
N ASN A 84 -9.08 4.22 5.39
CA ASN A 84 -10.19 3.57 6.10
C ASN A 84 -9.70 2.66 7.22
N PHE A 85 -8.60 3.06 7.88
CA PHE A 85 -8.00 2.28 8.94
C PHE A 85 -8.88 2.35 10.20
N PRO A 86 -9.38 1.23 10.75
CA PRO A 86 -10.34 1.32 11.83
C PRO A 86 -9.69 1.81 13.13
N ALA A 87 -10.33 2.80 13.79
CA ALA A 87 -9.78 3.46 14.97
C ALA A 87 -9.46 2.50 16.14
N VAL A 88 -10.16 1.36 16.24
CA VAL A 88 -9.90 0.30 17.23
C VAL A 88 -8.49 -0.29 17.11
N PHE A 89 -7.85 -0.18 15.94
CA PHE A 89 -6.50 -0.66 15.68
C PHE A 89 -5.39 0.38 15.86
N SER A 90 -5.73 1.62 16.21
CA SER A 90 -4.74 2.69 16.42
C SER A 90 -3.67 2.30 17.46
N LYS A 91 -4.08 1.72 18.60
CA LYS A 91 -3.14 1.29 19.67
C LYS A 91 -2.38 -0.02 19.34
N PRO A 92 -3.01 -1.11 18.89
CA PRO A 92 -2.29 -2.33 18.50
C PRO A 92 -1.35 -2.14 17.31
N PHE A 93 -1.71 -1.29 16.33
CA PHE A 93 -0.82 -1.00 15.21
C PHE A 93 0.34 -0.10 15.65
N GLN A 94 0.14 0.87 16.54
CA GLN A 94 1.28 1.60 17.14
C GLN A 94 2.25 0.66 17.86
N ALA A 95 1.74 -0.39 18.53
CA ALA A 95 2.56 -1.42 19.15
C ALA A 95 3.20 -2.42 18.16
N LEU A 96 2.60 -2.67 17.00
CA LEU A 96 3.22 -3.47 15.92
C LEU A 96 4.25 -2.64 15.13
N ALA A 97 3.98 -1.35 14.95
CA ALA A 97 4.86 -0.41 14.27
C ALA A 97 6.13 -0.11 15.06
N SER A 98 6.15 -0.33 16.38
CA SER A 98 7.38 -0.29 17.18
C SER A 98 8.29 -1.51 16.97
N LEU A 99 7.76 -2.61 16.44
CA LEU A 99 8.54 -3.79 16.02
C LEU A 99 9.05 -3.67 14.58
N LEU A 100 8.54 -2.73 13.79
CA LEU A 100 9.03 -2.45 12.45
C LEU A 100 10.31 -1.62 12.52
N PRO A 101 11.28 -1.85 11.62
CA PRO A 101 12.44 -0.97 11.49
C PRO A 101 12.00 0.49 11.30
N GLU A 102 12.71 1.43 11.92
CA GLU A 102 12.38 2.87 11.87
C GLU A 102 12.22 3.38 10.43
N ARG A 103 13.05 2.87 9.51
CA ARG A 103 12.99 3.15 8.07
C ARG A 103 11.66 2.74 7.44
N THR A 104 11.07 1.62 7.87
CA THR A 104 9.75 1.15 7.41
C THR A 104 8.65 1.96 8.06
N ARG A 105 8.79 2.31 9.34
CA ARG A 105 7.81 3.13 10.07
C ARG A 105 7.65 4.53 9.46
N LYS A 106 8.76 5.19 9.10
CA LYS A 106 8.73 6.53 8.45
C LYS A 106 8.04 6.54 7.09
N LYS A 107 7.90 5.38 6.44
CA LYS A 107 7.24 5.23 5.14
C LYS A 107 5.73 4.99 5.25
N PHE A 108 5.20 4.76 6.45
CA PHE A 108 3.78 4.42 6.65
C PHE A 108 2.97 5.66 7.05
N VAL A 109 1.89 5.91 6.31
CA VAL A 109 0.88 6.93 6.63
C VAL A 109 -0.42 6.21 6.91
N ILE A 110 -1.03 6.46 8.07
CA ILE A 110 -2.26 5.78 8.48
C ILE A 110 -3.35 6.82 8.60
N LEU A 111 -4.40 6.63 7.81
CA LEU A 111 -5.52 7.55 7.70
C LEU A 111 -6.79 6.84 8.14
N GLY A 112 -7.65 7.59 8.84
CA GLY A 112 -8.93 7.11 9.33
C GLY A 112 -9.96 6.88 8.22
N GLN A 113 -11.22 6.75 8.60
CA GLN A 113 -12.33 6.76 7.64
C GLN A 113 -12.49 8.16 7.04
N ASP A 114 -12.71 8.21 5.72
CA ASP A 114 -13.02 9.42 4.94
C ASP A 114 -11.98 10.56 5.03
N ASP A 115 -10.73 10.24 5.42
CA ASP A 115 -9.64 11.20 5.56
C ASP A 115 -8.92 11.45 4.21
N HIS A 116 -9.72 11.88 3.22
CA HIS A 116 -9.28 12.07 1.84
C HIS A 116 -8.32 13.25 1.69
N GLU A 117 -8.50 14.31 2.48
CA GLU A 117 -7.62 15.49 2.44
C GLU A 117 -6.18 15.11 2.80
N ALA A 118 -5.98 14.35 3.88
CA ALA A 118 -4.67 13.85 4.27
C ALA A 118 -4.10 12.85 3.24
N MET A 119 -4.95 12.03 2.60
CA MET A 119 -4.50 11.13 1.55
C MET A 119 -3.95 11.90 0.34
N PHE A 120 -4.59 13.00 -0.06
CA PHE A 120 -4.18 13.79 -1.21
C PHE A 120 -2.88 14.58 -1.02
N GLN A 121 -2.40 14.69 0.22
CA GLN A 121 -1.03 15.17 0.51
C GLN A 121 0.06 14.16 0.11
N HIS A 122 -0.32 12.94 -0.28
CA HIS A 122 0.62 11.86 -0.61
C HIS A 122 0.37 11.24 -1.98
N VAL A 123 -0.85 11.32 -2.51
CA VAL A 123 -1.22 10.74 -3.81
C VAL A 123 -2.14 11.72 -4.54
N SER A 124 -1.84 11.99 -5.82
CA SER A 124 -2.69 12.87 -6.63
C SER A 124 -4.12 12.29 -6.75
N PRO A 125 -5.17 13.11 -6.58
CA PRO A 125 -6.56 12.64 -6.66
C PRO A 125 -6.91 12.02 -8.01
N GLU A 126 -6.24 12.42 -9.10
CA GLU A 126 -6.42 11.84 -10.45
C GLU A 126 -6.01 10.36 -10.54
N LEU A 127 -5.18 9.89 -9.61
CA LEU A 127 -4.70 8.51 -9.58
C LEU A 127 -5.49 7.63 -8.59
N VAL A 128 -6.39 8.25 -7.82
CA VAL A 128 -7.17 7.56 -6.79
C VAL A 128 -8.58 7.28 -7.33
N PRO A 129 -9.10 6.04 -7.20
CA PRO A 129 -10.46 5.71 -7.60
C PRO A 129 -11.52 6.59 -6.95
N VAL A 130 -12.60 6.88 -7.68
CA VAL A 130 -13.77 7.60 -7.13
C VAL A 130 -14.34 6.91 -5.89
N GLY A 131 -14.29 5.57 -5.83
CA GLY A 131 -14.73 4.80 -4.66
C GLY A 131 -13.88 5.00 -3.40
N LEU A 132 -12.69 5.60 -3.51
CA LEU A 132 -11.83 6.02 -2.41
C LEU A 132 -11.73 7.55 -2.30
N GLY A 133 -12.69 8.27 -2.89
CA GLY A 133 -12.76 9.74 -2.83
C GLY A 133 -11.97 10.49 -3.90
N GLY A 134 -11.28 9.80 -4.81
CA GLY A 134 -10.49 10.42 -5.87
C GLY A 134 -11.27 10.72 -7.16
N LEU A 135 -10.54 10.96 -8.25
CA LEU A 135 -11.08 11.36 -9.56
C LEU A 135 -10.91 10.28 -10.65
N LEU A 136 -10.17 9.20 -10.37
CA LEU A 136 -9.96 8.12 -11.33
C LEU A 136 -11.27 7.35 -11.54
N GLN A 137 -11.85 7.48 -12.74
CA GLN A 137 -12.99 6.66 -13.14
C GLN A 137 -12.54 5.23 -13.44
N GLU A 138 -12.87 4.30 -12.54
CA GLU A 138 -12.69 2.89 -12.82
C GLU A 138 -13.78 2.40 -13.79
N PRO A 139 -13.46 1.51 -14.75
CA PRO A 139 -14.50 0.80 -15.48
C PRO A 139 -15.36 0.01 -14.47
N ARG A 140 -16.69 0.04 -14.66
CA ARG A 140 -17.77 -0.37 -13.73
C ARG A 140 -17.69 -1.78 -13.10
N SER A 141 -16.64 -2.56 -13.38
CA SER A 141 -16.47 -3.95 -12.95
C SER A 141 -15.13 -4.29 -12.25
N ALA A 142 -14.26 -3.32 -11.92
CA ALA A 142 -12.85 -3.64 -11.61
C ALA A 142 -12.44 -3.76 -10.12
N LEU A 143 -13.35 -3.66 -9.16
CA LEU A 143 -13.03 -3.93 -7.73
C LEU A 143 -12.88 -5.43 -7.40
N THR A 144 -12.89 -6.29 -8.41
CA THR A 144 -12.48 -7.69 -8.30
C THR A 144 -11.25 -7.95 -9.19
N SER A 145 -10.06 -7.92 -8.58
CA SER A 145 -8.79 -8.49 -9.09
C SER A 145 -7.82 -7.68 -9.97
N LYS A 146 -8.06 -6.41 -10.32
CA LYS A 146 -7.01 -5.60 -10.98
C LYS A 146 -6.40 -4.61 -10.01
N SER A 147 -5.13 -4.81 -9.65
CA SER A 147 -4.33 -3.74 -9.04
C SER A 147 -4.23 -2.59 -10.04
N HIS A 148 -4.82 -1.45 -9.73
CA HIS A 148 -4.67 -0.24 -10.52
C HIS A 148 -3.28 0.34 -10.30
N MET A 149 -2.61 0.65 -11.40
CA MET A 149 -1.23 1.12 -11.39
C MET A 149 -1.15 2.38 -12.24
N ALA A 150 -0.72 3.46 -11.62
CA ALA A 150 -0.54 4.74 -12.27
C ALA A 150 0.92 5.16 -12.15
N ILE A 151 1.50 5.61 -13.25
CA ILE A 151 2.85 6.21 -13.27
C ILE A 151 2.66 7.73 -13.33
N PRO A 152 2.78 8.46 -12.21
CA PRO A 152 2.83 9.91 -12.26
C PRO A 152 4.07 10.37 -13.04
N ARG A 153 4.00 11.51 -13.73
CA ARG A 153 5.21 12.20 -14.18
C ARG A 153 5.94 12.66 -12.91
N ALA A 154 7.28 12.66 -12.91
CA ALA A 154 8.04 13.03 -11.71
C ALA A 154 7.72 14.43 -11.16
N ARG A 155 7.23 15.35 -12.00
CA ARG A 155 6.74 16.68 -11.60
C ARG A 155 5.38 16.68 -10.88
N ASP A 156 4.61 15.60 -11.07
CA ASP A 156 3.28 15.38 -10.48
C ASP A 156 3.35 14.44 -9.25
N VAL A 157 4.55 13.90 -8.96
CA VAL A 157 4.84 13.27 -7.67
C VAL A 157 4.89 14.41 -6.67
N VAL A 158 3.94 14.41 -5.72
CA VAL A 158 3.90 15.40 -4.63
C VAL A 158 5.29 15.50 -4.05
N ASP A 159 5.88 16.68 -4.16
CA ASP A 159 7.23 17.00 -3.68
C ASP A 159 7.31 16.61 -2.21
N VAL A 160 7.93 15.46 -1.93
CA VAL A 160 8.28 15.08 -0.57
C VAL A 160 9.56 15.82 -0.31
N SER A 161 9.42 17.02 0.25
CA SER A 161 10.52 17.85 0.69
C SER A 161 11.52 16.97 1.43
N VAL A 162 12.68 16.78 0.82
CA VAL A 162 13.82 16.14 1.45
C VAL A 162 14.11 16.98 2.68
N LEU A 163 14.03 16.37 3.87
CA LEU A 163 14.63 16.94 5.06
C LEU A 163 16.12 17.06 4.76
N GLU A 164 16.54 18.27 4.41
CA GLU A 164 17.94 18.64 4.45
C GLU A 164 18.40 18.66 5.92
N VAL A 165 19.60 18.12 6.09
CA VAL A 165 20.45 17.99 7.30
C VAL A 165 20.18 16.78 8.20
#